data_AF-A0A8T6RBC7-F1
#
_entry.id   AF-A0A8T6RBC7-F1
#
_cell.length_a   1.000
_cell.length_b   1.000
_cell.length_c   1.000
_cell.angle_alpha   90.00
_cell.angle_beta   90.00
_cell.angle_gamma   90.00
#
_symmetry.space_group_name_H-M   'P 1'
#
loop_
_entity.id
_entity.type
_entity.pdbx_description
1 polymer ?
#
loop_
_entity_poly.entity_id
_entity_poly.type
_entity_poly.pdbx_seq_one_letter_code
_entity_poly.pdbx_strand_id
1 'polypeptide(L)'
;MLTSVGKRAIPSTFIAIMILLLSCSLPAQAVDVVHVRGPYVDKVVYKMSVADTPGDQEILMLLNNEIDFTGIDPSLVEELCGIEHIEVVGQPRCGYGYLSMNCAKYPFNITSFRRAIAFAIDKRKIASYLWQGFGEPLDSCIPSMNPFSIEGQQPYTYYDPRPDIAVALLETSGFDIDIETGFRTAPNGQPFSVKIECGMGDQAVCAAEHVAEVLRDLSIDAYAQPTDFVSLQGRLIYHQDYDISFQGIRVPEYNVAWLGFYFWSEYADRPYYNSANFQNESFDSLREQLLLSLDHDEVLDAAMKMQEILLYECPWIILYENLDFYAFRTDRFEGAETYNSWWRSYSVHLKEEEGGPLGGTYRYFGHSLTTLNFMATSFTFDHAIIQLLYDTLLRTDSDGSIIPWLAKSYLIESYIDNPSILPGRTRMTFNLVDNVTWSDGTSLTAMDVAYTFNYYYQSSGNPEGAYLTDMLAAYAIGPYTFVIEFGEESFWNLDRVAFAYILPKHILETIGLEDWNTWQPNPPSEPMVTSGPFNVSEWIRGEILELSANPNYFHQPERDILATTTSITTTASTTQLDGEYDMMLAFVAGTTSAAAVILVGVVIVRRQYP
;
A
#
# COMPACT_ATOMS: atom_id res chain seq x y z
N MET A 1 -2.48 79.68 -3.29
CA MET A 1 -3.84 79.87 -3.84
C MET A 1 -4.44 78.46 -3.95
N LEU A 2 -5.52 78.06 -3.27
CA LEU A 2 -6.92 78.55 -3.34
C LEU A 2 -7.40 78.58 -4.80
N THR A 3 -8.52 78.01 -5.29
CA THR A 3 -9.76 77.41 -4.73
C THR A 3 -10.55 76.76 -5.91
N SER A 4 -11.48 75.78 -5.79
CA SER A 4 -11.86 74.82 -4.73
C SER A 4 -13.03 73.90 -5.18
N VAL A 5 -13.03 72.63 -4.74
CA VAL A 5 -14.20 71.73 -4.47
C VAL A 5 -15.32 71.54 -5.53
N GLY A 6 -15.57 70.28 -5.90
CA GLY A 6 -16.87 69.78 -6.37
C GLY A 6 -17.12 68.34 -5.88
N LYS A 7 -18.18 68.09 -5.10
CA LYS A 7 -18.54 66.76 -4.52
C LYS A 7 -19.83 66.19 -5.12
N ARG A 8 -19.85 64.87 -5.35
CA ARG A 8 -20.98 63.87 -5.35
C ARG A 8 -20.57 62.70 -6.27
N ALA A 9 -20.83 61.41 -6.01
CA ALA A 9 -21.22 60.67 -4.81
C ALA A 9 -20.81 59.16 -4.96
N ILE A 10 -20.84 58.41 -3.86
CA ILE A 10 -20.37 57.00 -3.64
C ILE A 10 -21.44 56.00 -4.19
N PRO A 11 -21.13 54.76 -4.69
CA PRO A 11 -20.59 53.70 -3.81
C PRO A 11 -19.68 52.58 -4.35
N SER A 12 -18.96 51.98 -3.38
CA SER A 12 -18.41 50.59 -3.29
C SER A 12 -17.45 50.09 -4.40
N THR A 13 -16.35 49.40 -4.11
CA THR A 13 -16.05 48.55 -2.92
C THR A 13 -14.56 48.67 -2.51
N PHE A 14 -14.28 48.69 -1.20
CA PHE A 14 -12.93 48.48 -0.63
C PHE A 14 -12.55 46.97 -0.76
N ILE A 15 -11.33 46.49 -0.55
CA ILE A 15 -10.54 46.51 0.69
C ILE A 15 -9.06 46.25 0.36
N ALA A 16 -8.16 46.94 1.05
CA ALA A 16 -6.77 46.52 1.26
C ALA A 16 -6.60 46.17 2.74
N ILE A 17 -5.88 45.09 3.07
CA ILE A 17 -5.49 44.75 4.45
C ILE A 17 -3.97 44.57 4.52
N MET A 18 -3.41 45.14 5.58
CA MET A 18 -1.99 45.22 5.88
C MET A 18 -1.57 44.03 6.77
N ILE A 19 -0.31 43.61 6.63
CA ILE A 19 0.32 42.57 7.45
C ILE A 19 0.29 42.97 8.94
N LEU A 20 -0.13 42.04 9.80
CA LEU A 20 -0.03 42.17 11.25
C LEU A 20 0.24 40.80 11.88
N LEU A 21 1.42 40.65 12.50
CA LEU A 21 1.84 39.45 13.22
C LEU A 21 0.90 39.19 14.39
N LEU A 22 0.21 38.05 14.35
CA LEU A 22 -0.49 37.46 15.48
C LEU A 22 -0.20 35.98 15.49
N SER A 23 0.46 35.52 16.55
CA SER A 23 0.59 34.10 16.89
C SER A 23 -0.78 33.55 17.24
N CYS A 24 -1.55 33.18 16.22
CA CYS A 24 -2.82 32.51 16.39
C CYS A 24 -2.54 31.02 16.44
N SER A 25 -2.51 30.46 17.65
CA SER A 25 -2.80 29.05 17.86
C SER A 25 -4.11 28.75 17.14
N LEU A 26 -4.06 28.01 16.03
CA LEU A 26 -5.28 27.55 15.37
C LEU A 26 -6.07 26.76 16.42
N PRO A 27 -7.34 27.09 16.68
CA PRO A 27 -8.19 26.11 17.36
C PRO A 27 -8.17 24.87 16.48
N ALA A 28 -7.92 23.70 17.08
CA ALA A 28 -8.00 22.44 16.37
C ALA A 28 -9.39 22.37 15.72
N GLN A 29 -9.43 22.62 14.42
CA GLN A 29 -10.61 22.43 13.62
C GLN A 29 -10.81 20.93 13.65
N ALA A 30 -11.89 20.47 14.29
CA ALA A 30 -12.20 19.06 14.38
C ALA A 30 -12.35 18.55 12.94
N VAL A 31 -11.32 17.87 12.46
CA VAL A 31 -11.45 16.91 11.37
C VAL A 31 -12.43 15.89 11.92
N ASP A 32 -13.60 15.77 11.27
CA ASP A 32 -14.55 14.72 11.61
C ASP A 32 -13.81 13.39 11.47
N VAL A 33 -13.67 12.67 12.58
CA VAL A 33 -12.80 11.49 12.68
C VAL A 33 -13.40 10.39 11.79
N VAL A 34 -12.77 10.17 10.64
CA VAL A 34 -13.18 9.18 9.64
C VAL A 34 -13.10 7.78 10.25
N HIS A 35 -14.20 7.03 10.15
CA HIS A 35 -14.36 5.59 10.36
C HIS A 35 -13.37 4.80 11.27
N VAL A 36 -13.03 5.31 12.47
CA VAL A 36 -12.28 4.57 13.51
C VAL A 36 -13.07 3.38 14.12
N ARG A 37 -14.26 3.05 13.58
CA ARG A 37 -15.04 1.87 13.98
C ARG A 37 -15.12 0.87 12.82
N GLY A 38 -14.89 -0.40 13.13
CA GLY A 38 -14.88 -1.54 12.20
C GLY A 38 -14.15 -2.74 12.82
N PRO A 39 -14.25 -3.95 12.23
CA PRO A 39 -14.97 -4.25 11.00
C PRO A 39 -16.47 -4.46 11.24
N TYR A 40 -17.28 -4.14 10.24
CA TYR A 40 -18.74 -4.28 10.31
C TYR A 40 -19.20 -5.69 9.92
N VAL A 41 -18.64 -6.26 8.86
CA VAL A 41 -18.97 -7.62 8.38
C VAL A 41 -18.54 -8.72 9.36
N ASP A 42 -19.20 -9.87 9.34
CA ASP A 42 -18.80 -11.05 10.13
C ASP A 42 -17.63 -11.79 9.50
N LYS A 43 -17.57 -11.80 8.17
CA LYS A 43 -16.56 -12.51 7.39
C LYS A 43 -16.11 -11.76 6.15
N VAL A 44 -14.85 -11.96 5.82
CA VAL A 44 -14.27 -11.68 4.51
C VAL A 44 -13.80 -13.00 3.91
N VAL A 45 -14.22 -13.33 2.69
CA VAL A 45 -13.90 -14.61 2.04
C VAL A 45 -13.21 -14.36 0.71
N TYR A 46 -11.97 -14.83 0.57
CA TYR A 46 -11.25 -14.84 -0.69
C TYR A 46 -11.44 -16.18 -1.37
N LYS A 47 -12.18 -16.21 -2.48
CA LYS A 47 -12.15 -17.32 -3.43
C LYS A 47 -10.89 -17.18 -4.27
N MET A 48 -10.03 -18.20 -4.23
CA MET A 48 -8.69 -18.13 -4.81
C MET A 48 -8.62 -18.81 -6.17
N SER A 49 -7.74 -18.28 -7.02
CA SER A 49 -7.29 -18.94 -8.25
C SER A 49 -5.76 -19.02 -8.27
N VAL A 50 -5.24 -19.92 -9.11
CA VAL A 50 -3.81 -20.07 -9.43
C VAL A 50 -3.43 -19.25 -10.67
N ALA A 51 -4.39 -18.54 -11.29
CA ALA A 51 -4.13 -17.62 -12.39
C ALA A 51 -3.70 -16.23 -11.87
N ASP A 52 -2.70 -15.63 -12.50
CA ASP A 52 -2.14 -14.32 -12.14
C ASP A 52 -2.90 -13.13 -12.75
N THR A 53 -3.86 -13.39 -13.64
CA THR A 53 -4.73 -12.36 -14.25
C THR A 53 -6.21 -12.67 -14.02
N PRO A 54 -7.03 -11.65 -13.75
CA PRO A 54 -8.47 -11.70 -13.96
C PRO A 54 -8.84 -12.27 -15.35
N GLY A 55 -9.92 -13.04 -15.44
CA GLY A 55 -10.48 -13.55 -16.69
C GLY A 55 -12.00 -13.79 -16.58
N ASP A 56 -12.59 -14.39 -17.62
CA ASP A 56 -14.05 -14.53 -17.72
C ASP A 56 -14.71 -15.24 -16.51
N GLN A 57 -13.96 -16.06 -15.76
CA GLN A 57 -14.49 -16.85 -14.64
C GLN A 57 -14.99 -15.97 -13.49
N GLU A 58 -14.17 -15.07 -12.95
CA GLU A 58 -14.62 -14.28 -11.79
C GLU A 58 -15.59 -13.17 -12.16
N ILE A 59 -15.58 -12.71 -13.42
CA ILE A 59 -16.64 -11.87 -13.97
C ILE A 59 -17.99 -12.61 -13.93
N LEU A 60 -18.04 -13.86 -14.41
CA LEU A 60 -19.24 -14.70 -14.29
C LEU A 60 -19.64 -14.93 -12.82
N MET A 61 -18.67 -15.05 -11.90
CA MET A 61 -18.96 -15.17 -10.46
C MET A 61 -19.55 -13.87 -9.88
N LEU A 62 -19.07 -12.70 -10.30
CA LEU A 62 -19.61 -11.40 -9.87
C LEU A 62 -21.07 -11.24 -10.33
N LEU A 63 -21.33 -11.56 -11.60
CA LEU A 63 -22.66 -11.51 -12.21
C LEU A 63 -23.64 -12.50 -11.57
N ASN A 64 -23.18 -13.72 -11.27
CA ASN A 64 -23.98 -14.77 -10.61
C ASN A 64 -24.15 -14.58 -9.09
N ASN A 65 -23.72 -13.45 -8.51
CA ASN A 65 -23.75 -13.19 -7.07
C ASN A 65 -22.99 -14.24 -6.24
N GLU A 66 -21.88 -14.73 -6.77
CA GLU A 66 -20.96 -15.65 -6.11
C GLU A 66 -19.79 -14.96 -5.40
N ILE A 67 -19.43 -13.76 -5.85
CA ILE A 67 -18.50 -12.82 -5.22
C ILE A 67 -19.13 -11.42 -5.20
N ASP A 68 -18.61 -10.54 -4.35
CA ASP A 68 -19.05 -9.14 -4.21
C ASP A 68 -18.03 -8.15 -4.80
N PHE A 69 -16.77 -8.55 -5.01
CA PHE A 69 -15.68 -7.71 -5.53
C PHE A 69 -14.67 -8.51 -6.38
N THR A 70 -14.19 -7.91 -7.48
CA THR A 70 -12.98 -8.35 -8.21
C THR A 70 -12.25 -7.20 -8.92
N GLY A 71 -10.97 -7.39 -9.25
CA GLY A 71 -10.29 -6.59 -10.29
C GLY A 71 -10.76 -7.01 -11.69
N ILE A 72 -10.67 -6.10 -12.67
CA ILE A 72 -11.09 -6.35 -14.05
C ILE A 72 -10.06 -5.82 -15.06
N ASP A 73 -10.03 -6.39 -16.26
CA ASP A 73 -9.28 -5.83 -17.39
C ASP A 73 -9.96 -4.54 -17.91
N PRO A 74 -9.21 -3.51 -18.34
CA PRO A 74 -9.79 -2.28 -18.87
C PRO A 74 -10.75 -2.46 -20.06
N SER A 75 -10.61 -3.54 -20.85
CA SER A 75 -11.53 -3.85 -21.96
C SER A 75 -12.96 -4.16 -21.53
N LEU A 76 -13.17 -4.57 -20.27
CA LEU A 76 -14.49 -4.93 -19.73
C LEU A 76 -15.25 -3.74 -19.11
N VAL A 77 -14.62 -2.57 -19.01
CA VAL A 77 -15.19 -1.39 -18.35
C VAL A 77 -16.49 -0.93 -19.01
N GLU A 78 -16.56 -0.90 -20.35
CA GLU A 78 -17.79 -0.48 -21.07
C GLU A 78 -18.93 -1.50 -20.92
N GLU A 79 -18.61 -2.80 -20.89
CA GLU A 79 -19.60 -3.86 -20.72
C GLU A 79 -20.21 -3.84 -19.31
N LEU A 80 -19.36 -3.82 -18.28
CA LEU A 80 -19.78 -3.96 -16.89
C LEU A 80 -20.50 -2.71 -16.34
N CYS A 81 -20.14 -1.51 -16.80
CA CYS A 81 -20.86 -0.27 -16.48
C CYS A 81 -22.34 -0.28 -16.90
N GLY A 82 -22.75 -1.17 -17.82
CA GLY A 82 -24.12 -1.31 -18.29
C GLY A 82 -25.00 -2.24 -17.45
N ILE A 83 -24.47 -2.89 -16.42
CA ILE A 83 -25.14 -4.01 -15.73
C ILE A 83 -25.74 -3.56 -14.39
N GLU A 84 -27.00 -3.94 -14.16
CA GLU A 84 -27.72 -3.63 -12.93
C GLU A 84 -27.01 -4.22 -11.69
N HIS A 85 -26.89 -3.42 -10.63
CA HIS A 85 -26.16 -3.72 -9.39
C HIS A 85 -24.65 -3.95 -9.51
N ILE A 86 -24.02 -3.65 -10.65
CA ILE A 86 -22.56 -3.62 -10.79
C ILE A 86 -22.09 -2.17 -10.87
N GLU A 87 -21.08 -1.84 -10.08
CA GLU A 87 -20.35 -0.57 -10.19
C GLU A 87 -18.88 -0.86 -10.54
N VAL A 88 -18.32 -0.07 -11.45
CA VAL A 88 -16.94 -0.17 -11.90
C VAL A 88 -16.20 1.11 -11.51
N VAL A 89 -15.07 0.97 -10.83
CA VAL A 89 -14.21 2.10 -10.46
C VAL A 89 -12.79 1.86 -10.97
N GLY A 90 -12.26 2.87 -11.67
CA GLY A 90 -10.84 2.98 -12.00
C GLY A 90 -10.12 3.84 -10.96
N GLN A 91 -8.93 3.42 -10.54
CA GLN A 91 -8.07 4.18 -9.64
C GLN A 91 -6.62 4.20 -10.15
N PRO A 92 -5.83 5.24 -9.86
CA PRO A 92 -4.40 5.25 -10.17
C PRO A 92 -3.68 4.04 -9.58
N ARG A 93 -2.84 3.38 -10.38
CA ARG A 93 -2.08 2.18 -10.01
C ARG A 93 -1.04 2.40 -8.90
N CYS A 94 -0.69 3.65 -8.59
CA CYS A 94 0.53 4.04 -7.88
C CYS A 94 1.77 3.39 -8.53
N GLY A 95 2.03 3.68 -9.80
CA GLY A 95 3.11 3.05 -10.55
C GLY A 95 3.10 3.38 -12.03
N TYR A 96 4.17 2.99 -12.73
CA TYR A 96 4.40 3.38 -14.12
C TYR A 96 5.18 2.31 -14.90
N GLY A 97 5.07 2.38 -16.23
CA GLY A 97 5.98 1.70 -17.15
C GLY A 97 7.16 2.60 -17.51
N TYR A 98 8.38 2.05 -17.61
CA TYR A 98 9.59 2.80 -17.91
C TYR A 98 10.63 1.97 -18.67
N LEU A 99 11.60 2.68 -19.27
CA LEU A 99 12.82 2.13 -19.84
C LEU A 99 13.99 2.41 -18.91
N SER A 100 14.76 1.41 -18.50
CA SER A 100 16.08 1.59 -17.87
C SER A 100 17.17 1.47 -18.91
N MET A 101 18.13 2.40 -18.93
CA MET A 101 19.31 2.35 -19.80
C MET A 101 20.59 2.13 -18.99
N ASN A 102 21.45 1.23 -19.49
CA ASN A 102 22.73 0.93 -18.87
C ASN A 102 23.75 2.08 -19.08
N CYS A 103 23.75 3.07 -18.18
CA CYS A 103 24.56 4.27 -18.25
C CYS A 103 26.08 4.03 -18.14
N ALA A 104 26.53 2.82 -17.79
CA ALA A 104 27.95 2.44 -17.87
C ALA A 104 28.36 1.95 -19.27
N LYS A 105 27.40 1.52 -20.10
CA LYS A 105 27.66 0.98 -21.43
C LYS A 105 27.71 2.08 -22.48
N TYR A 106 28.72 2.09 -23.34
CA TYR A 106 28.79 3.00 -24.48
C TYR A 106 27.91 2.48 -25.63
N PRO A 107 27.07 3.31 -26.29
CA PRO A 107 26.97 4.78 -26.17
C PRO A 107 25.92 5.29 -25.17
N PHE A 108 25.23 4.43 -24.42
CA PHE A 108 24.22 4.81 -23.41
C PHE A 108 24.77 5.68 -22.28
N ASN A 109 26.08 5.69 -22.05
CA ASN A 109 26.74 6.63 -21.14
C ASN A 109 26.67 8.10 -21.60
N ILE A 110 26.31 8.37 -22.86
CA ILE A 110 26.14 9.73 -23.41
C ILE A 110 24.71 10.24 -23.13
N THR A 111 24.59 11.30 -22.32
CA THR A 111 23.30 11.90 -21.95
C THR A 111 22.46 12.37 -23.14
N SER A 112 23.08 13.01 -24.14
CA SER A 112 22.36 13.46 -25.34
C SER A 112 21.80 12.31 -26.18
N PHE A 113 22.41 11.12 -26.14
CA PHE A 113 21.86 9.92 -26.76
C PHE A 113 20.60 9.46 -26.02
N ARG A 114 20.65 9.31 -24.70
CA ARG A 114 19.48 8.95 -23.87
C ARG A 114 18.33 9.94 -24.03
N ARG A 115 18.64 11.24 -24.03
CA ARG A 115 17.67 12.33 -24.30
C ARG A 115 17.08 12.29 -25.71
N ALA A 116 17.86 11.92 -26.73
CA ALA A 116 17.34 11.78 -28.09
C ALA A 116 16.29 10.67 -28.19
N ILE A 117 16.51 9.55 -27.49
CA ILE A 117 15.51 8.47 -27.36
C ILE A 117 14.26 9.01 -26.66
N ALA A 118 14.42 9.71 -25.53
CA ALA A 118 13.31 10.29 -24.77
C ALA A 118 12.46 11.26 -25.61
N PHE A 119 13.08 12.11 -26.42
CA PHE A 119 12.37 13.03 -27.32
C PHE A 119 11.72 12.35 -28.53
N ALA A 120 12.17 11.17 -28.97
CA ALA A 120 11.60 10.53 -30.15
C ALA A 120 10.38 9.66 -29.86
N ILE A 121 10.20 9.24 -28.61
CA ILE A 121 9.08 8.39 -28.17
C ILE A 121 7.78 9.20 -28.09
N ASP A 122 6.69 8.65 -28.65
CA ASP A 122 5.33 9.15 -28.47
C ASP A 122 4.71 8.49 -27.23
N LYS A 123 4.88 9.12 -26.05
CA LYS A 123 4.39 8.55 -24.79
C LYS A 123 2.87 8.49 -24.74
N ARG A 124 2.16 9.47 -25.33
CA ARG A 124 0.69 9.46 -25.40
C ARG A 124 0.19 8.24 -26.17
N LYS A 125 0.80 7.96 -27.33
CA LYS A 125 0.45 6.78 -28.14
C LYS A 125 0.75 5.48 -27.40
N ILE A 126 1.89 5.36 -26.70
CA ILE A 126 2.20 4.20 -25.86
C ILE A 126 1.15 4.03 -24.75
N ALA A 127 0.90 5.07 -23.97
CA ALA A 127 -0.02 5.04 -22.84
C ALA A 127 -1.45 4.66 -23.28
N SER A 128 -1.97 5.34 -24.31
CA SER A 128 -3.29 5.09 -24.86
C SER A 128 -3.42 3.71 -25.50
N TYR A 129 -2.37 3.18 -26.16
CA TYR A 129 -2.44 1.86 -26.79
C TYR A 129 -2.37 0.72 -25.78
N LEU A 130 -1.42 0.77 -24.84
CA LEU A 130 -1.21 -0.30 -23.86
C LEU A 130 -2.34 -0.40 -22.81
N TRP A 131 -3.01 0.71 -22.52
CA TRP A 131 -4.07 0.80 -21.51
C TRP A 131 -5.43 1.21 -22.07
N GLN A 132 -5.62 1.09 -23.40
CA GLN A 132 -6.92 1.30 -24.06
C GLN A 132 -7.54 2.69 -23.80
N GLY A 133 -6.70 3.71 -23.59
CA GLY A 133 -7.11 5.08 -23.24
C GLY A 133 -7.15 5.39 -21.73
N PHE A 134 -6.88 4.41 -20.86
CA PHE A 134 -6.83 4.58 -19.40
C PHE A 134 -5.39 4.70 -18.86
N GLY A 135 -4.47 5.18 -19.68
CA GLY A 135 -3.09 5.50 -19.33
C GLY A 135 -2.73 6.88 -19.83
N GLU A 136 -2.04 7.65 -19.00
CA GLU A 136 -1.55 9.00 -19.28
C GLU A 136 -0.01 8.99 -19.35
N PRO A 137 0.62 9.87 -20.16
CA PRO A 137 2.06 9.93 -20.23
C PRO A 137 2.63 10.51 -18.92
N LEU A 138 3.77 9.97 -18.47
CA LEU A 138 4.44 10.41 -17.25
C LEU A 138 5.91 10.74 -17.54
N ASP A 139 6.41 11.84 -16.99
CA ASP A 139 7.81 12.28 -17.11
C ASP A 139 8.58 12.05 -15.80
N SER A 140 7.96 12.34 -14.66
CA SER A 140 8.47 12.15 -13.31
C SER A 140 8.70 10.68 -12.96
N CYS A 141 9.79 10.38 -12.26
CA CYS A 141 10.02 9.05 -11.68
C CYS A 141 9.24 8.80 -10.37
N ILE A 142 8.39 9.74 -9.96
CA ILE A 142 7.44 9.60 -8.85
C ILE A 142 6.02 9.77 -9.43
N PRO A 143 5.05 8.85 -9.18
CA PRO A 143 3.69 8.94 -9.73
C PRO A 143 3.01 10.28 -9.42
N SER A 144 2.15 10.78 -10.31
CA SER A 144 1.64 12.16 -10.26
C SER A 144 0.89 12.50 -8.97
N MET A 145 0.26 11.50 -8.35
CA MET A 145 -0.51 11.60 -7.11
C MET A 145 0.33 11.67 -5.82
N ASN A 146 1.63 11.39 -5.88
CA ASN A 146 2.50 11.49 -4.71
C ASN A 146 2.92 12.97 -4.51
N PRO A 147 2.78 13.55 -3.30
CA PRO A 147 3.11 14.96 -3.02
C PRO A 147 4.53 15.41 -3.39
N PHE A 148 5.49 14.49 -3.49
CA PHE A 148 6.86 14.78 -3.89
C PHE A 148 7.07 14.85 -5.41
N SER A 149 6.06 14.51 -6.24
CA SER A 149 6.21 14.44 -7.69
C SER A 149 6.41 15.81 -8.34
N ILE A 150 7.38 15.92 -9.26
CA ILE A 150 7.58 17.11 -10.12
C ILE A 150 6.73 17.12 -11.39
N GLU A 151 5.75 16.22 -11.53
CA GLU A 151 4.99 16.04 -12.77
C GLU A 151 4.28 17.34 -13.21
N GLY A 152 4.46 17.71 -14.49
CA GLY A 152 3.90 18.94 -15.06
C GLY A 152 4.51 20.25 -14.56
N GLN A 153 5.51 20.23 -13.68
CA GLN A 153 6.14 21.45 -13.10
C GLN A 153 7.30 22.00 -13.96
N GLN A 154 7.84 21.19 -14.87
CA GLN A 154 9.04 21.49 -15.64
C GLN A 154 8.73 22.28 -16.93
N PRO A 155 9.68 23.10 -17.44
CA PRO A 155 9.45 23.97 -18.60
C PRO A 155 9.42 23.23 -19.95
N TYR A 156 9.61 21.92 -19.95
CA TYR A 156 9.51 21.03 -21.10
C TYR A 156 8.97 19.66 -20.67
N THR A 157 8.45 18.90 -21.62
CA THR A 157 7.95 17.53 -21.41
C THR A 157 8.43 16.59 -22.52
N TYR A 158 8.45 15.27 -22.27
CA TYR A 158 8.69 14.24 -23.29
C TYR A 158 7.41 13.51 -23.74
N TYR A 159 6.22 14.03 -23.42
CA TYR A 159 4.95 13.38 -23.76
C TYR A 159 4.71 13.20 -25.26
N ASP A 160 5.05 14.23 -26.03
CA ASP A 160 4.76 14.36 -27.46
C ASP A 160 6.07 14.25 -28.26
N PRO A 161 6.11 13.47 -29.37
CA PRO A 161 7.36 13.15 -30.06
C PRO A 161 7.95 14.37 -30.77
N ARG A 162 9.24 14.60 -30.54
CA ARG A 162 10.09 15.66 -31.09
C ARG A 162 11.31 15.06 -31.81
N PRO A 163 11.10 14.31 -32.92
CA PRO A 163 12.19 13.72 -33.69
C PRO A 163 13.14 14.77 -34.29
N ASP A 164 12.69 16.01 -34.47
CA ASP A 164 13.53 17.16 -34.85
C ASP A 164 14.60 17.46 -33.80
N ILE A 165 14.25 17.41 -32.51
CA ILE A 165 15.19 17.59 -31.40
C ILE A 165 16.07 16.33 -31.24
N ALA A 166 15.49 15.14 -31.36
CA ALA A 166 16.23 13.88 -31.26
C ALA A 166 17.34 13.77 -32.31
N VAL A 167 17.03 14.05 -33.59
CA VAL A 167 18.01 14.04 -34.69
C VAL A 167 19.10 15.09 -34.45
N ALA A 168 18.74 16.31 -34.03
CA ALA A 168 19.72 17.36 -33.74
C ALA A 168 20.65 16.98 -32.57
N LEU A 169 20.14 16.32 -31.52
CA LEU A 169 20.96 15.83 -30.41
C LEU A 169 21.94 14.73 -30.86
N LEU A 170 21.49 13.80 -31.71
CA LEU A 170 22.33 12.73 -32.27
C LEU A 170 23.45 13.31 -33.15
N GLU A 171 23.11 14.19 -34.10
CA GLU A 171 24.07 14.81 -35.02
C GLU A 171 25.09 15.69 -34.29
N THR A 172 24.65 16.55 -33.36
CA THR A 172 25.57 17.41 -32.59
C THR A 172 26.47 16.63 -31.63
N SER A 173 26.11 15.38 -31.32
CA SER A 173 26.91 14.47 -30.48
C SER A 173 27.83 13.55 -31.29
N GLY A 174 27.75 13.57 -32.63
CA GLY A 174 28.59 12.77 -33.53
C GLY A 174 28.03 11.39 -33.90
N PHE A 175 26.72 11.16 -33.78
CA PHE A 175 26.08 9.92 -34.24
C PHE A 175 25.77 10.01 -35.75
N ASP A 176 26.80 9.86 -36.58
CA ASP A 176 26.71 10.00 -38.03
C ASP A 176 26.13 8.74 -38.70
N ILE A 177 25.27 8.93 -39.71
CA ILE A 177 24.70 7.85 -40.53
C ILE A 177 25.79 7.26 -41.43
N ASP A 178 26.05 5.96 -41.28
CA ASP A 178 26.88 5.19 -42.19
C ASP A 178 26.15 4.94 -43.51
N ILE A 179 26.85 5.19 -44.62
CA ILE A 179 26.26 5.20 -45.96
C ILE A 179 26.03 3.77 -46.50
N GLU A 180 26.76 2.77 -46.01
CA GLU A 180 26.65 1.39 -46.49
C GLU A 180 25.50 0.63 -45.82
N THR A 181 25.32 0.85 -44.51
CA THR A 181 24.30 0.20 -43.67
C THR A 181 23.01 1.00 -43.57
N GLY A 182 23.07 2.32 -43.70
CA GLY A 182 21.94 3.23 -43.44
C GLY A 182 21.65 3.47 -41.95
N PHE A 183 22.47 2.94 -41.05
CA PHE A 183 22.36 3.13 -39.60
C PHE A 183 23.42 4.08 -39.06
N ARG A 184 23.16 4.70 -37.91
CA ARG A 184 24.09 5.58 -37.21
C ARG A 184 25.22 4.78 -36.57
N THR A 185 26.43 5.30 -36.71
CA THR A 185 27.58 4.92 -35.89
C THR A 185 27.58 5.74 -34.60
N ALA A 186 28.25 5.25 -33.56
CA ALA A 186 28.49 6.02 -32.35
C ALA A 186 29.65 7.03 -32.59
N PRO A 187 29.84 8.06 -31.73
CA PRO A 187 30.82 9.14 -31.95
C PRO A 187 32.31 8.76 -32.12
N ASN A 188 32.66 7.49 -31.91
CA ASN A 188 33.96 6.89 -32.20
C ASN A 188 34.03 6.19 -33.58
N GLY A 189 33.01 6.38 -34.43
CA GLY A 189 32.86 5.76 -35.74
C GLY A 189 32.58 4.25 -35.70
N GLN A 190 32.23 3.67 -34.55
CA GLN A 190 31.89 2.25 -34.45
C GLN A 190 30.38 2.03 -34.70
N PRO A 191 29.99 0.99 -35.45
CA PRO A 191 28.59 0.56 -35.50
C PRO A 191 28.15 0.02 -34.14
N PHE A 192 26.87 0.16 -33.83
CA PHE A 192 26.25 -0.39 -32.64
C PHE A 192 24.81 -0.84 -32.95
N SER A 193 24.28 -1.73 -32.13
CA SER A 193 22.92 -2.25 -32.19
C SER A 193 22.32 -2.19 -30.79
N VAL A 194 21.02 -1.92 -30.66
CA VAL A 194 20.33 -1.70 -29.39
C VAL A 194 19.32 -2.81 -29.12
N LYS A 195 19.61 -3.65 -28.12
CA LYS A 195 18.69 -4.69 -27.63
C LYS A 195 17.76 -4.11 -26.55
N ILE A 196 16.46 -4.04 -26.81
CA ILE A 196 15.46 -3.70 -25.78
C ILE A 196 14.90 -4.98 -25.17
N GLU A 197 15.33 -5.31 -23.96
CA GLU A 197 14.88 -6.50 -23.23
C GLU A 197 13.57 -6.21 -22.48
N CYS A 198 12.66 -7.17 -22.45
CA CYS A 198 11.35 -7.03 -21.78
C CYS A 198 10.88 -8.35 -21.21
N GLY A 199 9.91 -8.32 -20.29
CA GLY A 199 9.16 -9.52 -19.89
C GLY A 199 8.32 -10.09 -21.05
N MET A 200 7.93 -11.36 -20.96
CA MET A 200 7.23 -12.08 -22.04
C MET A 200 5.73 -11.77 -22.19
N GLY A 201 5.17 -10.85 -21.40
CA GLY A 201 3.76 -10.47 -21.49
C GLY A 201 3.48 -9.47 -22.62
N ASP A 202 2.33 -9.59 -23.27
CA ASP A 202 1.99 -8.86 -24.52
C ASP A 202 2.19 -7.34 -24.43
N GLN A 203 1.79 -6.70 -23.33
CA GLN A 203 2.02 -5.26 -23.10
C GLN A 203 3.52 -4.89 -23.11
N ALA A 204 4.36 -5.73 -22.49
CA ALA A 204 5.80 -5.49 -22.38
C ALA A 204 6.55 -5.73 -23.69
N VAL A 205 6.15 -6.78 -24.43
CA VAL A 205 6.65 -7.06 -25.78
C VAL A 205 6.29 -5.91 -26.72
N CYS A 206 5.02 -5.49 -26.74
CA CYS A 206 4.57 -4.40 -27.59
C CYS A 206 5.26 -3.06 -27.27
N ALA A 207 5.45 -2.73 -25.98
CA ALA A 207 6.20 -1.55 -25.57
C ALA A 207 7.65 -1.57 -26.11
N ALA A 208 8.35 -2.70 -25.95
CA ALA A 208 9.72 -2.85 -26.43
C ALA A 208 9.83 -2.83 -27.97
N GLU A 209 8.88 -3.44 -28.68
CA GLU A 209 8.81 -3.42 -30.13
C GLU A 209 8.60 -2.00 -30.67
N HIS A 210 7.69 -1.22 -30.06
CA HIS A 210 7.46 0.16 -30.48
C HIS A 210 8.66 1.08 -30.22
N VAL A 211 9.37 0.88 -29.10
CA VAL A 211 10.66 1.58 -28.85
C VAL A 211 11.70 1.18 -29.91
N ALA A 212 11.76 -0.10 -30.30
CA ALA A 212 12.65 -0.54 -31.37
C ALA A 212 12.29 0.07 -32.74
N GLU A 213 11.00 0.29 -33.04
CA GLU A 213 10.56 1.04 -34.23
C GLU A 213 11.05 2.49 -34.21
N VAL A 214 10.82 3.20 -33.11
CA VAL A 214 11.26 4.60 -32.92
C VAL A 214 12.77 4.75 -33.10
N LEU A 215 13.57 3.81 -32.58
CA LEU A 215 15.02 3.81 -32.80
C LEU A 215 15.39 3.58 -34.28
N ARG A 216 14.73 2.65 -34.98
CA ARG A 216 14.95 2.42 -36.41
C ARG A 216 14.57 3.63 -37.26
N ASP A 217 13.51 4.37 -36.90
CA ASP A 217 13.13 5.63 -37.55
C ASP A 217 14.18 6.74 -37.35
N LEU A 218 14.91 6.74 -36.23
CA LEU A 218 16.11 7.58 -36.01
C LEU A 218 17.36 7.08 -36.75
N SER A 219 17.24 6.02 -37.55
CA SER A 219 18.35 5.30 -38.18
C SER A 219 19.30 4.65 -37.16
N ILE A 220 18.81 4.10 -36.05
CA ILE A 220 19.58 3.29 -35.09
C ILE A 220 19.17 1.83 -35.27
N ASP A 221 20.14 0.91 -35.39
CA ASP A 221 19.84 -0.52 -35.42
C ASP A 221 19.33 -0.98 -34.04
N ALA A 222 18.14 -1.56 -33.99
CA ALA A 222 17.47 -1.88 -32.73
C ALA A 222 16.44 -3.01 -32.88
N TYR A 223 16.30 -3.82 -31.84
CA TYR A 223 15.33 -4.92 -31.77
C TYR A 223 14.84 -5.20 -30.35
N ALA A 224 13.61 -5.69 -30.22
CA ALA A 224 13.05 -6.16 -28.95
C ALA A 224 13.44 -7.61 -28.67
N GLN A 225 13.66 -7.94 -27.40
CA GLN A 225 13.99 -9.30 -26.95
C GLN A 225 13.17 -9.69 -25.71
N PRO A 226 12.03 -10.39 -25.89
CA PRO A 226 11.28 -10.99 -24.79
C PRO A 226 12.17 -11.98 -24.02
N THR A 227 12.22 -11.84 -22.71
CA THR A 227 13.00 -12.71 -21.82
C THR A 227 12.17 -13.09 -20.60
N ASP A 228 12.41 -14.28 -20.06
CA ASP A 228 11.90 -14.68 -18.73
C ASP A 228 12.19 -13.60 -17.68
N PHE A 229 11.18 -13.29 -16.86
CA PHE A 229 11.21 -12.18 -15.91
C PHE A 229 12.28 -12.39 -14.82
N VAL A 230 12.37 -13.59 -14.25
CA VAL A 230 13.37 -13.89 -13.21
C VAL A 230 14.79 -13.75 -13.76
N SER A 231 15.01 -14.22 -14.99
CA SER A 231 16.28 -14.07 -15.71
C SER A 231 16.63 -12.61 -16.04
N LEU A 232 15.64 -11.78 -16.38
CA LEU A 232 15.82 -10.34 -16.60
C LEU A 232 16.16 -9.62 -15.29
N GLN A 233 15.39 -9.85 -14.23
CA GLN A 233 15.64 -9.26 -12.91
C GLN A 233 17.02 -9.67 -12.37
N GLY A 234 17.41 -10.94 -12.53
CA GLY A 234 18.76 -11.40 -12.18
C GLY A 234 19.88 -10.67 -12.93
N ARG A 235 19.70 -10.33 -14.22
CA ARG A 235 20.69 -9.51 -14.95
C ARG A 235 20.80 -8.10 -14.37
N LEU A 236 19.67 -7.45 -14.09
CA LEU A 236 19.63 -6.08 -13.57
C LEU A 236 20.16 -5.98 -12.14
N ILE A 237 19.73 -6.87 -11.24
CA ILE A 237 20.16 -6.94 -9.84
C ILE A 237 21.66 -7.20 -9.69
N TYR A 238 22.28 -7.93 -10.63
CA TYR A 238 23.70 -8.26 -10.60
C TYR A 238 24.53 -7.52 -11.66
N HIS A 239 24.02 -6.40 -12.20
CA HIS A 239 24.75 -5.48 -13.09
C HIS A 239 25.39 -6.18 -14.31
N GLN A 240 24.69 -7.18 -14.85
CA GLN A 240 25.12 -7.94 -16.01
C GLN A 240 24.87 -7.16 -17.32
N ASP A 241 25.37 -7.68 -18.45
CA ASP A 241 25.28 -6.97 -19.73
C ASP A 241 23.84 -6.85 -20.26
N TYR A 242 23.37 -5.61 -20.38
CA TYR A 242 22.14 -5.21 -21.05
C TYR A 242 22.30 -3.81 -21.65
N ASP A 243 21.42 -3.44 -22.59
CA ASP A 243 21.40 -2.13 -23.26
C ASP A 243 20.26 -1.26 -22.69
N ILE A 244 19.02 -1.64 -23.04
CA ILE A 244 17.77 -1.09 -22.52
C ILE A 244 16.93 -2.23 -21.96
N SER A 245 16.25 -2.00 -20.83
CA SER A 245 15.16 -2.88 -20.38
C SER A 245 13.85 -2.10 -20.23
N PHE A 246 12.74 -2.65 -20.73
CA PHE A 246 11.40 -2.17 -20.42
C PHE A 246 10.89 -2.89 -19.16
N GLN A 247 10.39 -2.12 -18.20
CA GLN A 247 9.93 -2.59 -16.90
C GLN A 247 8.66 -1.86 -16.47
N GLY A 248 7.89 -2.49 -15.59
CA GLY A 248 6.81 -1.85 -14.84
C GLY A 248 7.10 -1.90 -13.35
N ILE A 249 6.83 -0.81 -12.63
CA ILE A 249 6.97 -0.73 -11.17
C ILE A 249 5.62 -0.40 -10.51
N ARG A 250 5.46 -0.80 -9.26
CA ARG A 250 4.47 -0.24 -8.33
C ARG A 250 5.25 0.43 -7.20
N VAL A 251 4.84 1.64 -6.84
CA VAL A 251 5.38 2.46 -5.76
C VAL A 251 4.19 2.76 -4.84
N PRO A 252 3.74 1.79 -4.03
CA PRO A 252 2.49 1.89 -3.27
C PRO A 252 2.57 2.87 -2.08
N GLU A 253 3.79 3.23 -1.68
CA GLU A 253 4.08 4.12 -0.56
C GLU A 253 4.37 5.54 -1.04
N TYR A 254 4.00 6.54 -0.23
CA TYR A 254 4.36 7.94 -0.51
C TYR A 254 5.83 8.26 -0.16
N ASN A 255 6.53 7.36 0.55
CA ASN A 255 7.94 7.51 0.89
C ASN A 255 8.82 7.55 -0.37
N VAL A 256 9.73 8.53 -0.46
CA VAL A 256 10.65 8.73 -1.60
C VAL A 256 12.13 8.56 -1.25
N ALA A 257 12.46 8.07 -0.05
CA ALA A 257 13.83 7.77 0.38
C ALA A 257 14.55 6.81 -0.58
N TRP A 258 13.81 5.95 -1.31
CA TRP A 258 14.35 5.05 -2.32
C TRP A 258 15.16 5.77 -3.42
N LEU A 259 14.88 7.06 -3.71
CA LEU A 259 15.70 7.89 -4.61
C LEU A 259 17.18 7.92 -4.18
N GLY A 260 17.44 7.94 -2.87
CA GLY A 260 18.79 7.92 -2.29
C GLY A 260 19.55 6.61 -2.45
N PHE A 261 18.95 5.58 -3.07
CA PHE A 261 19.58 4.28 -3.29
C PHE A 261 19.50 3.86 -4.76
N TYR A 262 18.36 4.09 -5.43
CA TYR A 262 18.07 3.56 -6.76
C TYR A 262 18.89 4.17 -7.90
N PHE A 263 19.63 5.26 -7.65
CA PHE A 263 20.49 5.93 -8.64
C PHE A 263 21.82 6.42 -8.05
N TRP A 264 22.17 5.98 -6.83
CA TRP A 264 23.36 6.45 -6.13
C TRP A 264 24.64 5.85 -6.74
N SER A 265 25.64 6.68 -7.04
CA SER A 265 26.85 6.24 -7.77
C SER A 265 27.63 5.10 -7.08
N GLU A 266 27.62 5.05 -5.74
CA GLU A 266 28.26 4.01 -4.92
C GLU A 266 27.67 2.60 -5.17
N TYR A 267 26.48 2.51 -5.76
CA TYR A 267 25.81 1.26 -6.15
C TYR A 267 25.85 0.98 -7.66
N ALA A 268 26.46 1.83 -8.48
CA ALA A 268 26.52 1.62 -9.93
C ALA A 268 27.30 0.35 -10.36
N ASP A 269 28.08 -0.26 -9.44
CA ASP A 269 28.80 -1.51 -9.62
C ASP A 269 28.54 -2.57 -8.51
N ARG A 270 27.49 -2.39 -7.69
CA ARG A 270 27.17 -3.26 -6.55
C ARG A 270 25.74 -3.78 -6.60
N PRO A 271 25.51 -5.08 -6.34
CA PRO A 271 24.19 -5.68 -6.49
C PRO A 271 23.03 -4.96 -5.77
N TYR A 272 21.82 -5.25 -6.25
CA TYR A 272 20.49 -4.87 -5.76
C TYR A 272 19.96 -3.49 -6.21
N TYR A 273 20.77 -2.43 -6.22
CA TYR A 273 20.30 -1.07 -6.50
C TYR A 273 21.04 -0.43 -7.68
N ASN A 274 20.53 0.69 -8.20
CA ASN A 274 21.13 1.38 -9.35
C ASN A 274 21.37 0.47 -10.56
N SER A 275 20.33 -0.28 -10.95
CA SER A 275 20.34 -1.14 -12.13
C SER A 275 20.66 -0.39 -13.43
N ALA A 276 20.42 0.93 -13.47
CA ALA A 276 20.80 1.82 -14.56
C ALA A 276 22.31 2.06 -14.66
N ASN A 277 23.12 1.66 -13.66
CA ASN A 277 24.55 1.98 -13.55
C ASN A 277 24.82 3.50 -13.68
N PHE A 278 23.90 4.33 -13.19
CA PHE A 278 23.96 5.78 -13.30
C PHE A 278 24.95 6.36 -12.29
N GLN A 279 25.68 7.40 -12.70
CA GLN A 279 26.60 8.11 -11.82
C GLN A 279 26.51 9.62 -12.06
N ASN A 280 26.28 10.40 -11.01
CA ASN A 280 26.16 11.86 -11.12
C ASN A 280 26.43 12.54 -9.77
N GLU A 281 27.53 13.30 -9.67
CA GLU A 281 27.95 13.96 -8.43
C GLU A 281 26.91 14.96 -7.88
N SER A 282 26.13 15.60 -8.75
CA SER A 282 25.07 16.54 -8.30
C SER A 282 23.89 15.80 -7.69
N PHE A 283 23.51 14.65 -8.26
CA PHE A 283 22.50 13.77 -7.68
C PHE A 283 22.96 13.21 -6.33
N ASP A 284 24.18 12.69 -6.27
CA ASP A 284 24.76 12.11 -5.05
C ASP A 284 24.83 13.14 -3.92
N SER A 285 25.12 14.41 -4.23
CA SER A 285 25.23 15.49 -3.23
C SER A 285 23.93 15.80 -2.49
N LEU A 286 22.77 15.41 -3.05
CA LEU A 286 21.45 15.62 -2.45
C LEU A 286 21.03 14.48 -1.52
N ARG A 287 21.75 13.34 -1.55
CA ARG A 287 21.39 12.11 -0.84
C ARG A 287 21.31 12.29 0.68
N GLU A 288 22.26 13.01 1.28
CA GLU A 288 22.25 13.25 2.73
C GLU A 288 21.07 14.15 3.13
N GLN A 289 20.76 15.19 2.34
CA GLN A 289 19.60 16.06 2.58
C GLN A 289 18.28 15.27 2.48
N LEU A 290 18.13 14.40 1.47
CA LEU A 290 16.97 13.53 1.31
C LEU A 290 16.81 12.56 2.50
N LEU A 291 17.89 11.89 2.92
CA LEU A 291 17.81 10.77 3.86
C LEU A 291 17.92 11.18 5.33
N LEU A 292 18.65 12.26 5.65
CA LEU A 292 19.06 12.60 7.01
C LEU A 292 18.53 13.95 7.53
N SER A 293 17.81 14.74 6.72
CA SER A 293 17.10 15.90 7.27
C SER A 293 15.89 15.45 8.09
N LEU A 294 15.58 16.24 9.13
CA LEU A 294 14.34 16.15 9.91
C LEU A 294 13.24 17.06 9.37
N ASP A 295 13.59 18.01 8.49
CA ASP A 295 12.68 19.01 7.95
C ASP A 295 12.07 18.53 6.63
N HIS A 296 10.74 18.52 6.56
CA HIS A 296 10.00 18.07 5.38
C HIS A 296 10.33 18.88 4.13
N ASP A 297 10.51 20.19 4.24
CA ASP A 297 10.73 21.06 3.09
C ASP A 297 12.17 20.92 2.56
N GLU A 298 13.14 20.62 3.42
CA GLU A 298 14.49 20.21 2.99
C GLU A 298 14.47 18.85 2.26
N VAL A 299 13.72 17.87 2.75
CA VAL A 299 13.56 16.55 2.10
C VAL A 299 12.86 16.69 0.74
N LEU A 300 11.82 17.53 0.66
CA LEU A 300 11.09 17.84 -0.57
C LEU A 300 11.98 18.53 -1.61
N ASP A 301 12.74 19.56 -1.22
CA ASP A 301 13.69 20.27 -2.08
C ASP A 301 14.77 19.31 -2.66
N ALA A 302 15.29 18.38 -1.85
CA ALA A 302 16.21 17.36 -2.31
C ALA A 302 15.55 16.40 -3.32
N ALA A 303 14.37 15.85 -2.99
CA ALA A 303 13.64 14.94 -3.85
C ALA A 303 13.26 15.57 -5.21
N MET A 304 12.84 16.83 -5.23
CA MET A 304 12.52 17.57 -6.45
C MET A 304 13.76 17.73 -7.35
N LYS A 305 14.88 18.21 -6.80
CA LYS A 305 16.14 18.36 -7.55
C LYS A 305 16.69 17.03 -8.06
N MET A 306 16.55 15.96 -7.29
CA MET A 306 16.92 14.60 -7.70
C MET A 306 16.08 14.16 -8.92
N GLN A 307 14.76 14.38 -8.90
CA GLN A 307 13.90 14.13 -10.07
C GLN A 307 14.25 15.00 -11.28
N GLU A 308 14.59 16.28 -11.10
CA GLU A 308 15.02 17.17 -12.19
C GLU A 308 16.27 16.65 -12.89
N ILE A 309 17.26 16.18 -12.12
CA ILE A 309 18.48 15.56 -12.66
C ILE A 309 18.13 14.28 -13.42
N LEU A 310 17.28 13.40 -12.88
CA LEU A 310 16.87 12.17 -13.56
C LEU A 310 16.07 12.44 -14.85
N LEU A 311 15.17 13.43 -14.85
CA LEU A 311 14.43 13.85 -16.04
C LEU A 311 15.34 14.48 -17.10
N TYR A 312 16.40 15.18 -16.68
CA TYR A 312 17.37 15.74 -17.60
C TYR A 312 18.32 14.67 -18.17
N GLU A 313 18.87 13.83 -17.30
CA GLU A 313 19.88 12.82 -17.64
C GLU A 313 19.29 11.57 -18.29
N CYS A 314 18.00 11.29 -18.09
CA CYS A 314 17.29 10.12 -18.59
C CYS A 314 18.01 8.77 -18.36
N PRO A 315 18.51 8.43 -17.14
CA PRO A 315 18.94 7.05 -16.89
C PRO A 315 17.76 6.09 -16.97
N TRP A 316 16.59 6.54 -16.52
CA TRP A 316 15.29 5.98 -16.84
C TRP A 316 14.53 6.94 -17.77
N ILE A 317 13.74 6.41 -18.71
CA ILE A 317 12.68 7.14 -19.42
C ILE A 317 11.36 6.54 -18.95
N ILE A 318 10.65 7.28 -18.10
CA ILE A 318 9.29 6.94 -17.69
C ILE A 318 8.38 7.08 -18.93
N LEU A 319 7.40 6.20 -19.13
CA LEU A 319 6.55 6.21 -20.32
C LEU A 319 5.11 6.64 -19.99
N TYR A 320 4.52 6.04 -18.96
CA TYR A 320 3.12 6.23 -18.61
C TYR A 320 2.84 5.87 -17.17
N GLU A 321 1.80 6.45 -16.59
CA GLU A 321 1.04 5.84 -15.48
C GLU A 321 -0.33 5.36 -15.99
N ASN A 322 -1.00 4.47 -15.26
CA ASN A 322 -2.26 3.88 -15.67
C ASN A 322 -3.24 3.71 -14.51
N LEU A 323 -4.52 3.52 -14.85
CA LEU A 323 -5.55 3.09 -13.91
C LEU A 323 -5.57 1.56 -13.77
N ASP A 324 -5.77 1.08 -12.55
CA ASP A 324 -6.26 -0.28 -12.28
C ASP A 324 -7.79 -0.21 -12.10
N PHE A 325 -8.53 -1.19 -12.61
CA PHE A 325 -10.01 -1.23 -12.52
C PHE A 325 -10.52 -2.34 -11.62
N TYR A 326 -11.62 -2.06 -10.94
CA TYR A 326 -12.32 -2.97 -10.04
C TYR A 326 -13.82 -2.90 -10.28
N ALA A 327 -14.50 -4.03 -10.13
CA ALA A 327 -15.95 -4.12 -10.19
C ALA A 327 -16.48 -4.71 -8.88
N PHE A 328 -17.56 -4.12 -8.36
CA PHE A 328 -18.22 -4.59 -7.16
C PHE A 328 -19.74 -4.59 -7.27
N ARG A 329 -20.36 -5.44 -6.46
CA ARG A 329 -21.81 -5.51 -6.32
C ARG A 329 -22.33 -4.42 -5.39
N THR A 330 -23.39 -3.72 -5.81
CA THR A 330 -24.02 -2.64 -5.06
C THR A 330 -25.41 -3.01 -4.52
N ASP A 331 -25.83 -4.27 -4.63
CA ASP A 331 -27.14 -4.73 -4.13
C ASP A 331 -27.19 -4.88 -2.60
N ARG A 332 -26.12 -5.38 -1.98
CA ARG A 332 -26.12 -5.78 -0.55
C ARG A 332 -25.22 -4.97 0.36
N PHE A 333 -24.09 -4.50 -0.15
CA PHE A 333 -23.06 -3.82 0.63
C PHE A 333 -22.84 -2.38 0.16
N GLU A 334 -22.36 -1.55 1.07
CA GLU A 334 -21.87 -0.20 0.80
C GLU A 334 -20.69 0.14 1.72
N GLY A 335 -20.11 1.34 1.56
CA GLY A 335 -18.92 1.77 2.30
C GLY A 335 -17.62 1.07 1.93
N ALA A 336 -17.62 0.14 0.96
CA ALA A 336 -16.40 -0.53 0.48
C ALA A 336 -15.47 0.46 -0.24
N GLU A 337 -14.40 0.89 0.42
CA GLU A 337 -13.43 1.81 -0.18
C GLU A 337 -12.68 1.21 -1.39
N THR A 338 -12.50 2.03 -2.41
CA THR A 338 -11.83 1.63 -3.65
C THR A 338 -10.32 1.73 -3.49
N TYR A 339 -9.85 2.84 -2.91
CA TYR A 339 -8.45 3.06 -2.55
C TYR A 339 -8.08 2.25 -1.30
N ASN A 340 -6.84 1.75 -1.24
CA ASN A 340 -6.29 0.92 -0.16
C ASN A 340 -7.09 -0.38 0.16
N SER A 341 -6.46 -1.53 -0.08
CA SER A 341 -7.07 -2.86 0.16
C SER A 341 -7.41 -3.14 1.63
N TRP A 342 -6.86 -2.40 2.59
CA TRP A 342 -7.20 -2.55 4.00
C TRP A 342 -8.57 -1.95 4.33
N TRP A 343 -8.77 -0.67 4.01
CA TRP A 343 -9.99 0.06 4.35
C TRP A 343 -11.21 -0.58 3.73
N ARG A 344 -11.12 -1.06 2.49
CA ARG A 344 -12.19 -1.80 1.81
C ARG A 344 -12.82 -2.90 2.66
N SER A 345 -12.01 -3.79 3.22
CA SER A 345 -12.49 -4.89 4.07
C SER A 345 -12.90 -4.44 5.47
N TYR A 346 -12.42 -3.29 5.93
CA TYR A 346 -12.67 -2.75 7.26
C TYR A 346 -13.97 -1.93 7.36
N SER A 347 -14.21 -1.08 6.35
CA SER A 347 -15.31 -0.12 6.26
C SER A 347 -16.57 -0.67 5.60
N VAL A 348 -16.44 -1.71 4.75
CA VAL A 348 -17.60 -2.33 4.08
C VAL A 348 -18.63 -2.82 5.11
N HIS A 349 -19.89 -2.49 4.86
CA HIS A 349 -21.02 -2.82 5.71
C HIS A 349 -22.26 -3.18 4.88
N LEU A 350 -23.19 -3.90 5.50
CA LEU A 350 -24.49 -4.17 4.89
C LEU A 350 -25.31 -2.88 4.77
N LYS A 351 -26.16 -2.79 3.76
CA LYS A 351 -27.13 -1.71 3.65
C LYS A 351 -28.17 -1.79 4.75
N GLU A 352 -28.77 -0.65 5.13
CA GLU A 352 -29.90 -0.61 6.07
C GLU A 352 -31.05 -1.54 5.65
N GLU A 353 -31.26 -1.72 4.34
CA GLU A 353 -32.26 -2.62 3.74
C GLU A 353 -32.02 -4.11 4.06
N GLU A 354 -30.76 -4.52 4.30
CA GLU A 354 -30.36 -5.89 4.65
C GLU A 354 -30.47 -6.16 6.17
N GLY A 355 -30.89 -5.18 6.97
CA GLY A 355 -31.05 -5.31 8.43
C GLY A 355 -30.10 -4.45 9.28
N GLY A 356 -29.43 -3.47 8.66
CA GLY A 356 -28.46 -2.58 9.31
C GLY A 356 -27.00 -2.96 9.01
N PRO A 357 -26.02 -2.14 9.39
CA PRO A 357 -24.64 -2.23 8.89
C PRO A 357 -23.85 -3.46 9.35
N LEU A 358 -24.33 -4.20 10.36
CA LEU A 358 -23.55 -5.24 11.03
C LEU A 358 -23.80 -6.63 10.45
N GLY A 359 -22.69 -7.33 10.20
CA GLY A 359 -22.65 -8.75 9.89
C GLY A 359 -22.58 -9.10 8.41
N GLY A 360 -22.83 -10.37 8.12
CA GLY A 360 -22.77 -10.91 6.75
C GLY A 360 -21.35 -11.21 6.27
N THR A 361 -21.26 -11.73 5.05
CA THR A 361 -20.01 -12.20 4.42
C THR A 361 -19.73 -11.42 3.14
N TYR A 362 -18.63 -10.67 3.11
CA TYR A 362 -18.14 -9.98 1.92
C TYR A 362 -17.12 -10.86 1.18
N ARG A 363 -17.29 -11.03 -0.13
CA ARG A 363 -16.59 -12.06 -0.91
C ARG A 363 -15.74 -11.45 -2.02
N TYR A 364 -14.47 -11.79 -2.01
CA TYR A 364 -13.49 -11.43 -3.01
C TYR A 364 -13.24 -12.59 -3.96
N PHE A 365 -12.89 -12.28 -5.21
CA PHE A 365 -11.95 -13.11 -5.95
C PHE A 365 -10.53 -12.58 -5.76
N GLY A 366 -9.54 -13.46 -5.69
CA GLY A 366 -8.15 -13.07 -5.46
C GLY A 366 -7.14 -14.16 -5.81
N HIS A 367 -5.86 -13.80 -5.75
CA HIS A 367 -4.76 -14.72 -6.00
C HIS A 367 -4.50 -15.62 -4.79
N SER A 368 -3.86 -16.76 -5.04
CA SER A 368 -3.52 -17.73 -4.01
C SER A 368 -2.47 -17.19 -3.03
N LEU A 369 -2.80 -17.13 -1.73
CA LEU A 369 -1.87 -16.76 -0.67
C LEU A 369 -0.71 -17.77 -0.57
N THR A 370 0.54 -17.30 -0.58
CA THR A 370 1.71 -18.21 -0.49
C THR A 370 2.03 -18.63 0.94
N THR A 371 1.97 -17.67 1.87
CA THR A 371 2.24 -17.87 3.30
C THR A 371 1.53 -16.82 4.16
N LEU A 372 1.23 -17.18 5.42
CA LEU A 372 0.72 -16.25 6.44
C LEU A 372 1.85 -15.56 7.24
N ASN A 373 3.10 -15.95 7.03
CA ASN A 373 4.27 -15.29 7.63
C ASN A 373 4.73 -14.15 6.73
N PHE A 374 4.42 -12.93 7.15
CA PHE A 374 4.70 -11.71 6.41
C PHE A 374 6.18 -11.39 6.26
N MET A 375 7.03 -11.86 7.17
CA MET A 375 8.48 -11.71 7.04
C MET A 375 9.04 -12.58 5.91
N ALA A 376 8.35 -13.69 5.59
CA ALA A 376 8.79 -14.71 4.63
C ALA A 376 8.17 -14.57 3.22
N THR A 377 7.38 -13.53 2.97
CA THR A 377 6.84 -13.21 1.64
C THR A 377 7.40 -11.88 1.13
N SER A 378 7.29 -11.69 -0.19
CA SER A 378 7.53 -10.41 -0.87
C SER A 378 6.41 -10.10 -1.87
N PHE A 379 5.32 -10.89 -1.87
CA PHE A 379 4.19 -10.72 -2.75
C PHE A 379 3.21 -9.71 -2.16
N THR A 380 2.94 -8.62 -2.90
CA THR A 380 2.00 -7.57 -2.48
C THR A 380 0.59 -8.09 -2.19
N PHE A 381 0.17 -9.17 -2.86
CA PHE A 381 -1.12 -9.84 -2.60
C PHE A 381 -1.16 -10.53 -1.23
N ASP A 382 -0.05 -11.12 -0.77
CA ASP A 382 0.02 -11.71 0.57
C ASP A 382 -0.09 -10.61 1.63
N HIS A 383 0.67 -9.51 1.47
CA HIS A 383 0.59 -8.36 2.37
C HIS A 383 -0.81 -7.73 2.42
N ALA A 384 -1.53 -7.68 1.29
CA ALA A 384 -2.88 -7.14 1.22
C ALA A 384 -3.92 -7.91 2.08
N ILE A 385 -3.66 -9.18 2.38
CA ILE A 385 -4.44 -10.01 3.31
C ILE A 385 -3.90 -9.87 4.73
N ILE A 386 -2.58 -9.97 4.90
CA ILE A 386 -1.87 -9.97 6.19
C ILE A 386 -2.15 -8.69 7.01
N GLN A 387 -2.25 -7.53 6.35
CA GLN A 387 -2.59 -6.26 7.00
C GLN A 387 -3.94 -6.26 7.74
N LEU A 388 -4.85 -7.19 7.41
CA LEU A 388 -6.13 -7.38 8.12
C LEU A 388 -5.98 -8.22 9.40
N LEU A 389 -4.82 -8.85 9.60
CA LEU A 389 -4.48 -9.71 10.74
C LEU A 389 -3.58 -9.02 11.76
N TYR A 390 -2.78 -8.03 11.35
CA TYR A 390 -1.86 -7.32 12.25
C TYR A 390 -2.04 -5.81 12.22
N ASP A 391 -2.15 -5.22 13.41
CA ASP A 391 -2.07 -3.78 13.59
C ASP A 391 -0.63 -3.27 13.58
N THR A 392 -0.54 -1.99 13.24
CA THR A 392 0.64 -1.15 13.15
C THR A 392 0.51 0.00 14.17
N LEU A 393 1.58 0.72 14.49
CA LEU A 393 1.52 1.82 15.47
C LEU A 393 0.65 2.98 14.97
N LEU A 394 0.80 3.36 13.71
CA LEU A 394 -0.02 4.33 13.00
C LEU A 394 -0.57 3.68 11.73
N ARG A 395 -1.57 4.27 11.10
CA ARG A 395 -2.19 3.75 9.87
C ARG A 395 -2.37 4.87 8.85
N THR A 396 -2.29 4.54 7.57
CA THR A 396 -2.60 5.47 6.48
C THR A 396 -4.10 5.47 6.23
N ASP A 397 -4.78 6.60 6.33
CA ASP A 397 -6.21 6.79 6.01
C ASP A 397 -6.45 6.70 4.49
N SER A 398 -7.72 6.60 4.12
CA SER A 398 -8.30 6.68 2.78
C SER A 398 -7.75 7.83 1.91
N ASP A 399 -7.45 8.98 2.51
CA ASP A 399 -6.91 10.17 1.83
C ASP A 399 -5.37 10.21 1.75
N GLY A 400 -4.69 9.20 2.30
CA GLY A 400 -3.23 9.12 2.37
C GLY A 400 -2.60 9.76 3.63
N SER A 401 -3.39 10.36 4.52
CA SER A 401 -2.88 10.95 5.77
C SER A 401 -2.49 9.88 6.79
N ILE A 402 -1.53 10.19 7.66
CA ILE A 402 -1.07 9.27 8.72
C ILE A 402 -1.87 9.54 10.00
N ILE A 403 -2.68 8.58 10.41
CA ILE A 403 -3.56 8.67 11.59
C ILE A 403 -3.08 7.81 12.76
N PRO A 404 -3.35 8.22 14.02
CA PRO A 404 -3.19 7.37 15.20
C PRO A 404 -3.94 6.04 15.05
N TRP A 405 -3.31 4.93 15.48
CA TRP A 405 -3.93 3.60 15.44
C TRP A 405 -3.71 2.86 16.76
N LEU A 406 -2.80 1.88 16.82
CA LEU A 406 -2.40 1.24 18.08
C LEU A 406 -1.69 2.23 19.02
N ALA A 407 -0.98 3.22 18.47
CA ALA A 407 -0.48 4.38 19.19
C ALA A 407 -1.47 5.55 19.11
N LYS A 408 -1.97 6.01 20.27
CA LYS A 408 -2.87 7.17 20.40
C LYS A 408 -2.15 8.52 20.28
N SER A 409 -0.83 8.53 20.39
CA SER A 409 0.05 9.69 20.15
C SER A 409 1.51 9.24 20.05
N TYR A 410 2.33 10.05 19.41
CA TYR A 410 3.78 9.91 19.40
C TYR A 410 4.46 11.27 19.59
N LEU A 411 5.74 11.22 19.98
CA LEU A 411 6.64 12.36 20.09
C LEU A 411 7.98 11.96 19.46
N ILE A 412 8.50 12.81 18.58
CA ILE A 412 9.83 12.68 17.97
C ILE A 412 10.70 13.78 18.56
N GLU A 413 11.91 13.44 18.99
CA GLU A 413 12.87 14.36 19.59
C GLU A 413 14.26 14.15 19.01
N SER A 414 14.96 15.24 18.73
CA SER A 414 16.40 15.31 18.40
C SER A 414 17.19 15.95 19.55
N TYR A 415 18.49 16.17 19.38
CA TYR A 415 19.28 17.00 20.29
C TYR A 415 18.74 18.43 20.46
N ILE A 416 18.13 18.99 19.41
CA ILE A 416 17.60 20.37 19.40
C ILE A 416 16.40 20.49 20.34
N ASP A 417 15.52 19.48 20.32
CA ASP A 417 14.32 19.41 21.14
C ASP A 417 14.64 19.01 22.59
N ASN A 418 15.56 18.05 22.74
CA ASN A 418 15.89 17.43 24.02
C ASN A 418 17.39 17.12 24.15
N PRO A 419 18.16 17.98 24.86
CA PRO A 419 19.60 17.79 25.07
C PRO A 419 20.04 16.54 25.87
N SER A 420 19.11 15.66 26.27
CA SER A 420 19.44 14.32 26.79
C SER A 420 19.68 13.28 25.70
N ILE A 421 19.24 13.56 24.47
CA ILE A 421 19.58 12.84 23.25
C ILE A 421 20.96 13.35 22.80
N LEU A 422 21.76 12.53 22.10
CA LEU A 422 23.05 12.98 21.57
C LEU A 422 22.87 13.57 20.15
N PRO A 423 23.68 14.54 19.71
CA PRO A 423 23.63 15.06 18.34
C PRO A 423 23.75 13.96 17.29
N GLY A 424 22.98 14.08 16.21
CA GLY A 424 22.90 13.06 15.16
C GLY A 424 22.09 11.84 15.59
N ARG A 425 21.08 12.00 16.46
CA ARG A 425 20.19 10.91 16.89
C ARG A 425 18.75 11.36 17.04
N THR A 426 17.85 10.43 16.77
CA THR A 426 16.41 10.57 16.98
C THR A 426 15.95 9.66 18.12
N ARG A 427 15.07 10.15 19.01
CA ARG A 427 14.23 9.31 19.88
C ARG A 427 12.78 9.48 19.47
N MET A 428 12.04 8.39 19.39
CA MET A 428 10.59 8.41 19.23
C MET A 428 9.91 7.71 20.40
N THR A 429 8.93 8.37 21.01
CA THR A 429 8.13 7.86 22.12
C THR A 429 6.68 7.73 21.67
N PHE A 430 6.12 6.52 21.71
CA PHE A 430 4.74 6.21 21.35
C PHE A 430 3.94 5.88 22.61
N ASN A 431 2.75 6.48 22.76
CA ASN A 431 1.79 6.09 23.79
C ASN A 431 0.71 5.23 23.14
N LEU A 432 0.48 4.04 23.67
CA LEU A 432 -0.45 3.06 23.11
C LEU A 432 -1.88 3.26 23.59
N VAL A 433 -2.84 2.70 22.86
CA VAL A 433 -4.22 2.50 23.32
C VAL A 433 -4.22 1.55 24.52
N ASP A 434 -5.01 1.88 25.55
CA ASP A 434 -5.03 1.12 26.80
C ASP A 434 -5.97 -0.09 26.68
N ASN A 435 -5.59 -1.24 27.25
CA ASN A 435 -6.36 -2.49 27.28
C ASN A 435 -6.63 -3.17 25.92
N VAL A 436 -5.78 -2.95 24.90
CA VAL A 436 -5.81 -3.76 23.67
C VAL A 436 -5.42 -5.21 23.98
N THR A 437 -6.02 -6.17 23.28
CA THR A 437 -5.74 -7.60 23.42
C THR A 437 -5.48 -8.24 22.07
N TRP A 438 -4.56 -9.21 22.06
CA TRP A 438 -4.44 -10.21 21.00
C TRP A 438 -5.72 -11.07 20.90
N SER A 439 -5.90 -11.76 19.79
CA SER A 439 -7.09 -12.60 19.55
C SER A 439 -7.26 -13.76 20.53
N ASP A 440 -6.19 -14.21 21.19
CA ASP A 440 -6.21 -15.20 22.27
C ASP A 440 -6.59 -14.63 23.66
N GLY A 441 -6.82 -13.31 23.75
CA GLY A 441 -7.17 -12.59 24.96
C GLY A 441 -5.98 -12.16 25.83
N THR A 442 -4.74 -12.42 25.41
CA THR A 442 -3.55 -11.85 26.06
C THR A 442 -3.47 -10.34 25.79
N SER A 443 -2.99 -9.55 26.76
CA SER A 443 -2.87 -8.09 26.58
C SER A 443 -1.76 -7.74 25.60
N LEU A 444 -2.05 -6.88 24.63
CA LEU A 444 -1.06 -6.28 23.74
C LEU A 444 -0.48 -5.05 24.44
N THR A 445 0.84 -5.00 24.60
CA THR A 445 1.54 -3.98 25.39
C THR A 445 2.74 -3.39 24.65
N ALA A 446 3.30 -2.32 25.21
CA ALA A 446 4.58 -1.76 24.76
C ALA A 446 5.74 -2.77 24.84
N MET A 447 5.63 -3.84 25.64
CA MET A 447 6.63 -4.92 25.66
C MET A 447 6.58 -5.80 24.40
N ASP A 448 5.41 -5.95 23.77
CA ASP A 448 5.24 -6.64 22.48
C ASP A 448 5.80 -5.78 21.34
N VAL A 449 5.50 -4.47 21.36
CA VAL A 449 6.06 -3.50 20.41
C VAL A 449 7.59 -3.44 20.52
N ALA A 450 8.13 -3.29 21.74
CA ALA A 450 9.58 -3.32 21.96
C ALA A 450 10.22 -4.65 21.53
N TYR A 451 9.56 -5.78 21.79
CA TYR A 451 10.03 -7.08 21.32
C TYR A 451 10.06 -7.15 19.79
N THR A 452 9.02 -6.64 19.11
CA THR A 452 8.89 -6.62 17.64
C THR A 452 10.12 -6.01 16.97
N PHE A 453 10.45 -4.75 17.30
CA PHE A 453 11.59 -4.06 16.67
C PHE A 453 12.95 -4.69 17.03
N ASN A 454 13.12 -5.20 18.25
CA ASN A 454 14.32 -5.97 18.59
C ASN A 454 14.41 -7.30 17.80
N TYR A 455 13.28 -7.98 17.61
CA TYR A 455 13.23 -9.25 16.86
C TYR A 455 13.61 -9.04 15.40
N TYR A 456 12.98 -8.08 14.71
CA TYR A 456 13.32 -7.74 13.33
C TYR A 456 14.79 -7.37 13.14
N TYR A 457 15.32 -6.50 14.00
CA TYR A 457 16.71 -6.05 13.92
C TYR A 457 17.73 -7.17 14.22
N GLN A 458 17.40 -8.10 15.14
CA GLN A 458 18.32 -9.16 15.57
C GLN A 458 18.20 -10.44 14.72
N SER A 459 17.07 -10.66 14.02
CA SER A 459 16.87 -11.77 13.10
C SER A 459 17.61 -11.54 11.79
N SER A 460 18.81 -12.14 11.69
CA SER A 460 19.64 -12.07 10.49
C SER A 460 18.88 -12.48 9.22
N GLY A 461 18.93 -11.61 8.21
CA GLY A 461 18.27 -11.81 6.91
C GLY A 461 16.77 -11.49 6.88
N ASN A 462 16.15 -11.06 7.99
CA ASN A 462 14.75 -10.62 8.01
C ASN A 462 14.58 -9.31 7.20
N PRO A 463 13.66 -9.26 6.21
CA PRO A 463 13.41 -8.05 5.42
C PRO A 463 13.06 -6.82 6.28
N GLU A 464 12.27 -6.99 7.34
CA GLU A 464 11.86 -5.90 8.24
C GLU A 464 13.05 -5.28 8.97
N GLY A 465 14.09 -6.09 9.24
CA GLY A 465 15.34 -5.62 9.86
C GLY A 465 16.15 -4.67 8.96
N ALA A 466 15.94 -4.71 7.63
CA ALA A 466 16.63 -3.83 6.69
C ALA A 466 16.22 -2.36 6.82
N TYR A 467 15.03 -2.07 7.37
CA TYR A 467 14.58 -0.71 7.67
C TYR A 467 15.08 -0.19 9.03
N LEU A 468 15.78 -1.02 9.81
CA LEU A 468 16.19 -0.74 11.18
C LEU A 468 17.72 -0.67 11.35
N THR A 469 18.48 -0.50 10.27
CA THR A 469 19.96 -0.54 10.26
C THR A 469 20.62 0.34 11.33
N ASP A 470 20.03 1.50 11.59
CA ASP A 470 20.55 2.51 12.49
C ASP A 470 19.81 2.52 13.85
N MET A 471 18.97 1.52 14.13
CA MET A 471 18.31 1.39 15.43
C MET A 471 19.33 1.08 16.54
N LEU A 472 19.36 1.93 17.56
CA LEU A 472 20.22 1.76 18.74
C LEU A 472 19.54 0.98 19.86
N ALA A 473 18.24 1.22 20.07
CA ALA A 473 17.46 0.57 21.12
C ALA A 473 15.96 0.66 20.84
N ALA A 474 15.21 -0.38 21.24
CA ALA A 474 13.76 -0.39 21.32
C ALA A 474 13.35 -0.95 22.70
N TYR A 475 12.54 -0.23 23.47
CA TYR A 475 12.22 -0.59 24.86
C TYR A 475 10.86 -0.04 25.33
N ALA A 476 10.33 -0.62 26.41
CA ALA A 476 9.06 -0.24 27.01
C ALA A 476 9.26 0.49 28.35
N ILE A 477 8.52 1.57 28.58
CA ILE A 477 8.43 2.29 29.85
C ILE A 477 7.06 1.99 30.48
N GLY A 478 6.93 0.79 31.06
CA GLY A 478 5.64 0.27 31.51
C GLY A 478 4.78 -0.25 30.34
N PRO A 479 3.49 -0.56 30.58
CA PRO A 479 2.68 -1.33 29.63
C PRO A 479 2.23 -0.56 28.39
N TYR A 480 2.22 0.78 28.40
CA TYR A 480 1.59 1.60 27.34
C TYR A 480 2.49 2.70 26.77
N THR A 481 3.78 2.71 27.09
CA THR A 481 4.75 3.66 26.51
C THR A 481 5.90 2.88 25.88
N PHE A 482 6.01 2.98 24.56
CA PHE A 482 7.09 2.40 23.76
C PHE A 482 8.08 3.50 23.37
N VAL A 483 9.38 3.20 23.40
CA VAL A 483 10.45 4.10 22.99
C VAL A 483 11.39 3.38 22.03
N ILE A 484 11.77 4.05 20.95
CA ILE A 484 12.80 3.61 20.01
C ILE A 484 13.79 4.76 19.75
N GLU A 485 15.07 4.40 19.60
CA GLU A 485 16.18 5.34 19.40
C GLU A 485 16.99 4.95 18.17
N PHE A 486 17.33 5.93 17.34
CA PHE A 486 18.13 5.77 16.13
C PHE A 486 19.47 6.51 16.24
N GLY A 487 20.49 5.98 15.56
CA GLY A 487 21.85 6.51 15.44
C GLY A 487 22.00 7.60 14.38
N GLU A 488 20.87 8.03 13.81
CA GLU A 488 20.76 9.09 12.82
C GLU A 488 19.59 10.04 13.15
N GLU A 489 19.64 11.22 12.56
CA GLU A 489 18.51 12.13 12.37
C GLU A 489 17.94 11.83 10.98
N SER A 490 16.61 11.65 10.87
CA SER A 490 15.91 11.37 9.59
C SER A 490 14.40 11.54 9.73
N PHE A 491 13.79 12.28 8.82
CA PHE A 491 12.34 12.40 8.63
C PHE A 491 11.69 11.02 8.43
N TRP A 492 12.36 10.11 7.72
CA TRP A 492 11.87 8.78 7.39
C TRP A 492 11.84 7.81 8.58
N ASN A 493 12.44 8.15 9.72
CA ASN A 493 12.41 7.30 10.91
C ASN A 493 10.97 7.02 11.39
N LEU A 494 10.05 7.99 11.26
CA LEU A 494 8.65 7.76 11.61
C LEU A 494 8.03 6.67 10.74
N ASP A 495 8.18 6.77 9.41
CA ASP A 495 7.61 5.85 8.42
C ASP A 495 8.05 4.39 8.67
N ARG A 496 9.37 4.17 8.85
CA ARG A 496 10.00 2.88 9.18
C ARG A 496 9.45 2.20 10.45
N VAL A 497 8.80 2.95 11.34
CA VAL A 497 8.30 2.48 12.65
C VAL A 497 6.77 2.51 12.71
N ALA A 498 6.14 3.45 12.01
CA ALA A 498 4.70 3.66 11.99
C ALA A 498 3.93 2.44 11.48
N PHE A 499 4.41 1.85 10.38
CA PHE A 499 3.68 0.85 9.59
C PHE A 499 4.18 -0.59 9.74
N ALA A 500 5.15 -0.82 10.64
CA ALA A 500 5.61 -2.17 10.96
C ALA A 500 4.52 -2.95 11.73
N TYR A 501 4.26 -4.19 11.31
CA TYR A 501 3.30 -5.08 11.99
C TYR A 501 3.78 -5.44 13.39
N ILE A 502 2.92 -5.38 14.41
CA ILE A 502 3.32 -5.78 15.76
C ILE A 502 3.28 -7.31 15.89
N LEU A 503 4.32 -7.90 16.48
CA LEU A 503 4.47 -9.34 16.71
C LEU A 503 3.90 -9.77 18.09
N PRO A 504 3.15 -10.88 18.18
CA PRO A 504 2.74 -11.47 19.46
C PRO A 504 3.95 -12.11 20.14
N LYS A 505 4.54 -11.38 21.10
CA LYS A 505 5.80 -11.75 21.75
C LYS A 505 5.76 -13.18 22.31
N HIS A 506 4.70 -13.54 23.02
CA HIS A 506 4.53 -14.84 23.69
C HIS A 506 4.45 -16.03 22.73
N ILE A 507 4.24 -15.79 21.43
CA ILE A 507 4.31 -16.80 20.38
C ILE A 507 5.71 -16.82 19.78
N LEU A 508 6.19 -15.68 19.27
CA LEU A 508 7.46 -15.60 18.53
C LEU A 508 8.69 -15.85 19.41
N GLU A 509 8.63 -15.60 20.73
CA GLU A 509 9.73 -15.91 21.64
C GLU A 509 10.03 -17.41 21.75
N THR A 510 9.09 -18.27 21.33
CA THR A 510 9.27 -19.73 21.26
C THR A 510 9.94 -20.20 19.97
N ILE A 511 9.92 -19.38 18.91
CA ILE A 511 10.54 -19.66 17.60
C ILE A 511 12.01 -19.23 17.63
N GLY A 512 12.31 -18.10 18.26
CA GLY A 512 13.66 -17.56 18.34
C GLY A 512 14.10 -16.81 17.08
N LEU A 513 15.32 -16.28 17.12
CA LEU A 513 15.80 -15.30 16.13
C LEU A 513 16.28 -15.90 14.80
N GLU A 514 16.75 -17.15 14.80
CA GLU A 514 17.31 -17.81 13.61
C GLU A 514 16.22 -18.40 12.70
N ASP A 515 15.08 -18.79 13.28
CA ASP A 515 14.01 -19.54 12.62
C ASP A 515 12.81 -18.67 12.19
N TRP A 516 12.99 -17.34 12.10
CA TRP A 516 11.93 -16.35 11.79
C TRP A 516 11.17 -16.63 10.49
N ASN A 517 11.86 -17.20 9.49
CA ASN A 517 11.29 -17.56 8.18
C ASN A 517 10.56 -18.91 8.20
N THR A 518 10.72 -19.71 9.26
CA THR A 518 10.09 -21.02 9.42
C THR A 518 8.72 -20.94 10.09
N TRP A 519 8.40 -19.83 10.75
CA TRP A 519 7.07 -19.59 11.30
C TRP A 519 6.04 -19.72 10.18
N GLN A 520 5.10 -20.66 10.32
CA GLN A 520 4.08 -20.93 9.30
C GLN A 520 2.80 -21.43 9.98
N PRO A 521 1.95 -20.52 10.52
CA PRO A 521 0.69 -20.94 11.12
C PRO A 521 -0.22 -21.61 10.08
N ASN A 522 -0.92 -22.67 10.50
CA ASN A 522 -1.79 -23.47 9.63
C ASN A 522 -3.24 -23.52 10.16
N PRO A 523 -3.97 -22.39 10.13
CA PRO A 523 -5.39 -22.34 10.53
C PRO A 523 -6.27 -23.16 9.57
N PRO A 524 -7.37 -23.77 10.04
CA PRO A 524 -7.88 -23.72 11.42
C PRO A 524 -7.22 -24.74 12.36
N SER A 525 -6.37 -25.65 11.86
CA SER A 525 -5.75 -26.69 12.70
C SER A 525 -4.80 -26.14 13.76
N GLU A 526 -4.11 -25.05 13.44
CA GLU A 526 -3.22 -24.31 14.34
C GLU A 526 -3.67 -22.84 14.32
N PRO A 527 -4.44 -22.38 15.33
CA PRO A 527 -4.93 -21.02 15.39
C PRO A 527 -3.80 -19.99 15.38
N MET A 528 -3.95 -18.97 14.54
CA MET A 528 -3.02 -17.85 14.42
C MET A 528 -3.40 -16.76 15.42
N VAL A 529 -2.44 -16.29 16.23
CA VAL A 529 -2.64 -15.14 17.12
C VAL A 529 -2.46 -13.86 16.30
N THR A 530 -3.47 -13.00 16.35
CA THR A 530 -3.63 -11.78 15.53
C THR A 530 -3.96 -10.60 16.44
N SER A 531 -3.64 -9.38 16.01
CA SER A 531 -4.10 -8.14 16.68
C SER A 531 -5.24 -7.48 15.91
N GLY A 532 -5.20 -7.59 14.59
CA GLY A 532 -6.03 -6.86 13.64
C GLY A 532 -7.53 -7.15 13.66
N PRO A 533 -8.27 -6.49 12.74
CA PRO A 533 -9.72 -6.59 12.67
C PRO A 533 -10.25 -8.00 12.36
N PHE A 534 -9.46 -8.88 11.77
CA PHE A 534 -9.89 -10.23 11.40
C PHE A 534 -8.92 -11.33 11.86
N ASN A 535 -9.49 -12.52 12.11
CA ASN A 535 -8.79 -13.79 12.33
C ASN A 535 -8.99 -14.73 11.14
N VAL A 536 -7.97 -15.50 10.75
CA VAL A 536 -8.14 -16.57 9.76
C VAL A 536 -8.99 -17.70 10.36
N SER A 537 -10.19 -17.91 9.81
CA SER A 537 -11.11 -18.97 10.26
C SER A 537 -10.99 -20.25 9.43
N GLU A 538 -10.57 -20.17 8.17
CA GLU A 538 -10.33 -21.33 7.30
C GLU A 538 -9.31 -20.99 6.21
N TRP A 539 -8.42 -21.93 5.87
CA TRP A 539 -7.51 -21.80 4.73
C TRP A 539 -7.35 -23.14 4.00
N ILE A 540 -7.95 -23.23 2.82
CA ILE A 540 -7.74 -24.33 1.88
C ILE A 540 -6.84 -23.79 0.76
N ARG A 541 -5.57 -24.22 0.79
CA ARG A 541 -4.50 -23.69 -0.09
C ARG A 541 -4.91 -23.79 -1.56
N GLY A 542 -4.95 -22.64 -2.24
CA GLY A 542 -5.29 -22.53 -3.67
C GLY A 542 -6.78 -22.51 -3.99
N GLU A 543 -7.67 -22.62 -3.00
CA GLU A 543 -9.13 -22.67 -3.20
C GLU A 543 -9.86 -21.54 -2.45
N ILE A 544 -9.65 -21.43 -1.13
CA ILE A 544 -10.38 -20.47 -0.29
C ILE A 544 -9.59 -20.06 0.94
N LEU A 545 -9.67 -18.77 1.30
CA LEU A 545 -9.28 -18.23 2.59
C LEU A 545 -10.47 -17.50 3.20
N GLU A 546 -10.94 -17.95 4.36
CA GLU A 546 -11.92 -17.24 5.16
C GLU A 546 -11.26 -16.48 6.30
N LEU A 547 -11.59 -15.21 6.41
CA LEU A 547 -11.32 -14.35 7.55
C LEU A 547 -12.64 -14.08 8.29
N SER A 548 -12.59 -14.08 9.62
CA SER A 548 -13.72 -13.82 10.52
C SER A 548 -13.41 -12.61 11.40
N ALA A 549 -14.41 -11.77 11.68
CA ALA A 549 -14.21 -10.57 12.51
C ALA A 549 -13.66 -10.94 13.89
N ASN A 550 -12.65 -10.20 14.35
CA ASN A 550 -12.04 -10.40 15.65
C ASN A 550 -12.97 -9.87 16.76
N PRO A 551 -13.59 -10.73 17.60
CA PRO A 551 -14.58 -10.31 18.59
C PRO A 551 -13.96 -9.53 19.77
N ASN A 552 -12.63 -9.49 19.86
CA ASN A 552 -11.89 -8.72 20.85
C ASN A 552 -11.27 -7.44 20.27
N TYR A 553 -11.59 -7.07 19.03
CA TYR A 553 -10.95 -5.93 18.37
C TYR A 553 -11.31 -4.60 19.06
N PHE A 554 -10.29 -3.80 19.35
CA PHE A 554 -10.42 -2.58 20.17
C PHE A 554 -11.17 -1.44 19.47
N HIS A 555 -11.31 -1.51 18.15
CA HIS A 555 -12.09 -0.59 17.33
C HIS A 555 -13.40 -1.19 16.79
N GLN A 556 -13.81 -2.39 17.23
CA GLN A 556 -15.07 -2.96 16.75
C GLN A 556 -16.27 -2.04 17.02
N PRO A 557 -17.25 -1.95 16.11
CA PRO A 557 -18.49 -1.24 16.40
C PRO A 557 -19.20 -1.88 17.60
N GLU A 558 -20.02 -1.10 18.30
CA GLU A 558 -20.96 -1.65 19.28
C GLU A 558 -21.96 -2.55 18.57
N ARG A 559 -21.59 -3.83 18.43
CA ARG A 559 -22.52 -4.89 18.11
C ARG A 559 -23.48 -4.94 19.28
N ASP A 560 -24.70 -4.49 19.03
CA ASP A 560 -25.77 -4.56 20.01
C ASP A 560 -25.90 -6.04 20.37
N ILE A 561 -25.35 -6.40 21.53
CA ILE A 561 -25.49 -7.74 22.06
C ILE A 561 -26.97 -7.78 22.43
N LEU A 562 -27.78 -8.23 21.45
CA LEU A 562 -28.91 -9.10 21.69
C LEU A 562 -28.35 -10.28 22.47
N ALA A 563 -28.12 -10.02 23.75
CA ALA A 563 -28.02 -11.03 24.75
C ALA A 563 -29.27 -11.82 24.50
N THR A 564 -29.08 -13.09 24.12
CA THR A 564 -30.09 -14.11 24.16
C THR A 564 -30.45 -14.26 25.62
N THR A 565 -31.16 -13.24 26.11
CA THR A 565 -31.90 -13.17 27.34
C THR A 565 -32.98 -14.17 27.08
N THR A 566 -32.60 -15.42 27.32
CA THR A 566 -33.48 -16.56 27.33
C THR A 566 -34.49 -16.18 28.39
N SER A 567 -35.58 -15.57 27.96
CA SER A 567 -36.67 -15.13 28.82
C SER A 567 -37.39 -16.41 29.19
N ILE A 568 -36.80 -17.13 30.15
CA ILE A 568 -37.33 -18.34 30.75
C ILE A 568 -38.66 -17.92 31.35
N THR A 569 -39.71 -18.07 30.54
CA THR A 569 -41.06 -17.74 30.94
C THR A 569 -41.55 -18.92 31.74
N THR A 570 -41.20 -18.92 33.02
CA THR A 570 -41.53 -19.99 33.96
C THR A 570 -43.03 -19.96 34.25
N THR A 571 -43.85 -20.51 33.36
CA THR A 571 -45.28 -20.76 33.62
C THR A 571 -45.43 -21.84 34.68
N ALA A 572 -45.40 -21.42 35.95
CA ALA A 572 -45.75 -22.25 37.09
C ALA A 572 -47.29 -22.35 37.21
N SER A 573 -47.86 -23.46 36.75
CA SER A 573 -49.26 -23.80 37.04
C SER A 573 -49.35 -24.57 38.36
N THR A 574 -49.87 -23.92 39.40
CA THR A 574 -50.20 -24.59 40.67
C THR A 574 -51.61 -25.18 40.61
N THR A 575 -51.72 -26.50 40.67
CA THR A 575 -53.01 -27.20 40.80
C THR A 575 -53.25 -27.55 42.26
N GLN A 576 -54.14 -26.81 42.92
CA GLN A 576 -54.49 -27.07 44.31
C GLN A 576 -55.42 -28.29 44.38
N LEU A 577 -55.04 -29.32 45.13
CA LEU A 577 -55.87 -30.47 45.49
C LEU A 577 -56.13 -30.44 46.99
N ASP A 578 -57.36 -30.77 47.40
CA ASP A 578 -57.80 -30.67 48.79
C ASP A 578 -56.99 -31.58 49.73
N GLY A 579 -56.27 -30.98 50.68
CA GLY A 579 -55.77 -31.65 51.90
C GLY A 579 -54.29 -32.05 51.94
N GLU A 580 -53.56 -31.42 52.87
CA GLU A 580 -52.25 -31.82 53.44
C GLU A 580 -50.97 -31.86 52.58
N TYR A 581 -50.99 -31.77 51.25
CA TYR A 581 -49.74 -31.76 50.44
C TYR A 581 -49.72 -30.78 49.27
N ASP A 582 -48.72 -29.90 49.22
CA ASP A 582 -48.33 -29.16 48.02
C ASP A 582 -47.42 -30.04 47.14
N MET A 583 -47.82 -30.30 45.90
CA MET A 583 -46.95 -30.81 44.83
C MET A 583 -46.71 -29.72 43.79
N MET A 584 -45.45 -29.34 43.59
CA MET A 584 -45.03 -28.58 42.42
C MET A 584 -44.54 -29.55 41.33
N LEU A 585 -45.15 -29.50 40.14
CA LEU A 585 -44.53 -29.99 38.91
C LEU A 585 -43.99 -28.79 38.13
N ALA A 586 -42.68 -28.76 37.92
CA ALA A 586 -42.06 -27.87 36.95
C ALA A 586 -41.78 -28.65 35.66
N PHE A 587 -42.31 -28.16 34.53
CA PHE A 587 -41.94 -28.63 33.20
C PHE A 587 -40.97 -27.63 32.58
N VAL A 588 -39.79 -28.09 32.19
CA VAL A 588 -38.85 -27.32 31.37
C VAL A 588 -38.90 -27.92 29.96
N ALA A 589 -39.35 -27.12 28.99
CA ALA A 589 -39.33 -27.48 27.57
C ALA A 589 -38.37 -26.53 26.85
N GLY A 590 -37.25 -27.08 26.34
CA GLY A 590 -36.33 -26.37 25.48
C GLY A 590 -36.37 -26.96 24.06
N THR A 591 -36.37 -26.10 23.05
CA THR A 591 -36.25 -26.49 21.64
C THR A 591 -34.87 -26.12 21.13
N THR A 592 -34.02 -27.11 20.90
CA THR A 592 -32.79 -26.95 20.10
C THR A 592 -33.08 -27.19 18.63
N SER A 593 -32.31 -26.55 17.73
CA SER A 593 -32.32 -26.79 16.29
C SER A 593 -31.63 -28.11 15.90
N ALA A 594 -31.98 -29.19 16.60
CA ALA A 594 -31.71 -30.59 16.32
C ALA A 594 -32.67 -31.41 17.20
N ALA A 595 -33.31 -32.44 16.64
CA ALA A 595 -34.51 -33.04 17.22
C ALA A 595 -34.25 -33.93 18.46
N ALA A 596 -34.43 -33.37 19.67
CA ALA A 596 -34.70 -34.12 20.90
C ALA A 596 -35.43 -33.26 21.93
N VAL A 597 -36.63 -33.67 22.38
CA VAL A 597 -37.32 -33.06 23.53
C VAL A 597 -37.01 -33.88 24.77
N ILE A 598 -36.20 -33.33 25.68
CA ILE A 598 -35.90 -33.96 26.98
C ILE A 598 -36.85 -33.37 28.04
N LEU A 599 -37.80 -34.18 28.50
CA LEU A 599 -38.65 -33.85 29.65
C LEU A 599 -38.02 -34.37 30.94
N VAL A 600 -37.49 -33.48 31.78
CA VAL A 600 -37.07 -33.81 33.15
C VAL A 600 -38.11 -33.28 34.14
N GLY A 601 -38.87 -34.18 34.74
CA GLY A 601 -39.80 -33.85 35.82
C GLY A 601 -39.13 -34.04 37.19
N VAL A 602 -39.10 -33.01 38.02
CA VAL A 602 -38.68 -33.10 39.43
C VAL A 602 -39.91 -32.93 40.31
N VAL A 603 -40.18 -33.93 41.16
CA VAL A 603 -41.27 -33.88 42.15
C VAL A 603 -40.69 -33.48 43.50
N ILE A 604 -41.15 -32.34 44.03
CA ILE A 604 -40.82 -31.89 45.39
C ILE A 604 -42.09 -31.98 46.24
N VAL A 605 -42.02 -32.78 47.31
CA VAL A 605 -43.08 -32.89 48.33
C VAL A 605 -42.60 -32.18 49.59
N ARG A 606 -43.32 -31.16 50.05
CA ARG A 606 -43.11 -30.54 51.37
C ARG A 606 -44.28 -30.87 52.30
N ARG A 607 -43.95 -31.36 53.49
CA ARG A 607 -44.91 -31.58 54.58
C ARG A 607 -44.91 -30.35 55.49
N GLN A 608 -46.06 -29.72 55.67
CA GLN A 608 -46.22 -28.70 56.71
C GLN A 608 -46.33 -29.39 58.08
N TYR A 609 -45.57 -28.91 59.06
CA TYR A 609 -45.79 -29.18 60.48
C TYR A 609 -46.44 -27.91 61.10
N PRO A 610 -47.28 -28.06 62.13
CA PRO A 610 -48.25 -27.04 62.56
C PRO A 610 -47.62 -25.79 63.20
#